data_AF-A0A081BTP8-F1
#
_entry.id   AF-A0A081BTP8-F1
#
_cell.length_a   1.000
_cell.length_b   1.000
_cell.length_c   1.000
_cell.angle_alpha   90.00
_cell.angle_beta   90.00
_cell.angle_gamma   90.00
#
_symmetry.space_group_name_H-M   'P 1'
#
loop_
_entity.id
_entity.type
_entity.pdbx_description
1 polymer ?
#
loop_
_entity_poly.entity_id
_entity_poly.type
_entity_poly.pdbx_seq_one_letter_code
_entity_poly.pdbx_strand_id
1 'polypeptide(L)'
;MSEMTDNQIQGGTSQQGFSGEVDSDLLIDDLSYQEAKTYVMQFLTAEKKTERLLQEKQQAFNKWNERLAYAEQRGTPEQVERVKQELHALIRERDQLIAERDALHRKNIILKEKLQLKAKEVEASAGARAERLLTDFEQLVNVDEYKLQEATKNQEAEDELAKLKAKLNHP
;
A
#
# COMPACT_ATOMS: atom_id res chain seq x y z
N MET A 1 -7.22 27.06 56.93
CA MET A 1 -7.77 25.73 57.25
C MET A 1 -8.68 25.40 56.10
N SER A 2 -8.16 24.65 55.13
CA SER A 2 -8.51 23.23 54.88
C SER A 2 -9.91 23.17 54.25
N GLU A 3 -10.12 22.65 53.05
CA GLU A 3 -9.58 21.40 52.52
C GLU A 3 -9.21 21.49 51.03
N MET A 4 -8.10 20.83 50.71
CA MET A 4 -7.74 20.37 49.39
C MET A 4 -8.69 19.26 48.99
N THR A 5 -9.26 19.33 47.79
CA THR A 5 -9.71 18.13 47.07
C THR A 5 -8.92 18.02 45.78
N ASP A 6 -7.77 17.36 45.91
CA ASP A 6 -7.25 16.46 44.88
C ASP A 6 -8.36 15.49 44.48
N ASN A 7 -8.63 15.38 43.19
CA ASN A 7 -9.12 14.12 42.67
C ASN A 7 -8.44 13.81 41.34
N GLN A 8 -7.60 12.80 41.44
CA GLN A 8 -6.75 12.25 40.41
C GLN A 8 -7.45 11.02 39.81
N ILE A 9 -7.06 10.70 38.57
CA ILE A 9 -7.21 9.42 37.88
C ILE A 9 -8.55 9.12 37.19
N GLN A 10 -8.52 9.14 35.85
CA GLN A 10 -8.65 7.97 34.94
C GLN A 10 -8.85 8.54 33.53
N GLY A 11 -7.87 8.45 32.61
CA GLY A 11 -7.31 7.17 32.19
C GLY A 11 -8.28 6.40 31.29
N GLY A 12 -9.08 7.10 30.46
CA GLY A 12 -9.88 6.50 29.40
C GLY A 12 -9.13 6.53 28.08
N THR A 13 -8.16 5.62 27.92
CA THR A 13 -7.71 5.19 26.59
C THR A 13 -8.93 4.62 25.88
N SER A 14 -9.54 5.42 25.00
CA SER A 14 -10.41 4.91 23.95
C SER A 14 -9.53 4.10 22.99
N GLN A 15 -9.23 2.86 23.38
CA GLN A 15 -9.03 1.78 22.43
C GLN A 15 -10.37 1.62 21.69
N GLN A 16 -10.57 2.45 20.67
CA GLN A 16 -11.43 2.06 19.56
C GLN A 16 -10.76 0.83 18.95
N GLY A 17 -11.21 -0.33 19.41
CA GLY A 17 -11.06 -1.55 18.65
C GLY A 17 -11.56 -1.24 17.25
N PHE A 18 -10.64 -1.30 16.29
CA PHE A 18 -10.97 -1.50 14.89
C PHE A 18 -11.75 -2.81 14.84
N SER A 19 -13.07 -2.73 15.02
CA SER A 19 -13.97 -3.77 14.54
C SER A 19 -13.70 -3.81 13.04
N GLY A 20 -13.00 -4.85 12.61
CA GLY A 20 -12.77 -5.16 11.20
C GLY A 20 -14.11 -5.47 10.53
N GLU A 21 -14.93 -4.44 10.34
CA GLU A 21 -15.79 -4.38 9.18
C GLU A 21 -14.83 -4.46 8.00
N VAL A 22 -14.67 -5.69 7.50
CA VAL A 22 -14.09 -5.94 6.19
C VAL A 22 -14.94 -5.08 5.26
N ASP A 23 -14.42 -3.93 4.88
CA ASP A 23 -15.05 -2.99 3.96
C ASP A 23 -15.18 -3.74 2.63
N SER A 24 -16.27 -4.53 2.52
CA SER A 24 -16.49 -5.54 1.47
C SER A 24 -16.67 -4.91 0.10
N ASP A 25 -16.68 -3.58 0.07
CA ASP A 25 -16.80 -2.72 -1.09
C ASP A 25 -15.43 -2.42 -1.75
N LEU A 26 -14.33 -2.91 -1.17
CA LEU A 26 -12.99 -2.72 -1.73
C LEU A 26 -12.62 -3.88 -2.68
N LEU A 27 -12.78 -3.65 -3.98
CA LEU A 27 -12.52 -4.60 -5.08
C LEU A 27 -11.04 -5.02 -5.25
N ILE A 28 -10.15 -4.61 -4.37
CA ILE A 28 -8.70 -4.79 -4.54
C ILE A 28 -8.26 -6.26 -4.55
N ASP A 29 -9.00 -7.14 -3.87
CA ASP A 29 -8.61 -8.54 -3.69
C ASP A 29 -8.60 -9.32 -5.02
N ASP A 30 -9.48 -9.00 -5.95
CA ASP A 30 -9.59 -9.65 -7.27
C ASP A 30 -8.67 -9.03 -8.34
N LEU A 31 -7.99 -7.93 -8.03
CA LEU A 31 -7.13 -7.21 -8.98
C LEU A 31 -5.72 -7.76 -9.02
N SER A 32 -5.09 -7.71 -10.20
CA SER A 32 -3.64 -7.88 -10.34
C SER A 32 -2.89 -6.77 -9.58
N TYR A 33 -1.62 -6.98 -9.26
CA TYR A 33 -0.85 -5.98 -8.51
C TYR A 33 -0.79 -4.60 -9.19
N GLN A 34 -0.68 -4.55 -10.53
CA GLN A 34 -0.65 -3.27 -11.26
C GLN A 34 -2.01 -2.56 -11.29
N GLU A 35 -3.09 -3.32 -11.42
CA GLU A 35 -4.46 -2.79 -11.35
C GLU A 35 -4.78 -2.32 -9.93
N ALA A 36 -4.42 -3.12 -8.91
CA ALA A 36 -4.55 -2.77 -7.51
C ALA A 36 -3.79 -1.47 -7.19
N LYS A 37 -2.56 -1.32 -7.68
CA LYS A 37 -1.78 -0.08 -7.52
C LYS A 37 -2.48 1.12 -8.14
N THR A 38 -3.02 0.96 -9.35
CA THR A 38 -3.78 2.02 -10.03
C THR A 38 -5.05 2.38 -9.26
N TYR A 39 -5.77 1.37 -8.76
CA TYR A 39 -6.96 1.53 -7.94
C TYR A 39 -6.66 2.31 -6.65
N VAL A 40 -5.64 1.91 -5.87
CA VAL A 40 -5.21 2.66 -4.68
C VAL A 40 -4.83 4.10 -5.01
N MET A 41 -4.13 4.33 -6.12
CA MET A 41 -3.75 5.68 -6.56
C MET A 41 -4.96 6.59 -6.84
N GLN A 42 -6.08 6.05 -7.32
CA GLN A 42 -7.31 6.81 -7.52
C GLN A 42 -7.87 7.31 -6.19
N PHE A 43 -7.93 6.46 -5.17
CA PHE A 43 -8.40 6.86 -3.83
C PHE A 43 -7.47 7.85 -3.14
N LEU A 44 -6.15 7.69 -3.30
CA LEU A 44 -5.18 8.68 -2.79
C LEU A 44 -5.34 10.05 -3.48
N THR A 45 -5.60 10.03 -4.79
CA THR A 45 -5.86 11.26 -5.54
C THR A 45 -7.17 11.90 -5.12
N ALA A 46 -8.21 11.11 -4.87
CA ALA A 46 -9.49 11.59 -4.36
C ALA A 46 -9.33 12.24 -2.97
N GLU A 47 -8.66 11.58 -2.03
CA GLU A 47 -8.38 12.12 -0.69
C GLU A 47 -7.66 13.47 -0.77
N LYS A 48 -6.61 13.56 -1.60
CA LYS A 48 -5.86 14.81 -1.79
C LYS A 48 -6.70 15.92 -2.43
N LYS A 49 -7.60 15.59 -3.35
CA LYS A 49 -8.54 16.57 -3.94
C LYS A 49 -9.52 17.07 -2.88
N THR A 50 -10.08 16.18 -2.07
CA THR A 50 -10.99 16.54 -0.97
C THR A 50 -10.28 17.41 0.07
N GLU A 51 -9.02 17.12 0.41
CA GLU A 51 -8.21 17.94 1.31
C GLU A 51 -7.97 19.36 0.75
N ARG A 52 -7.69 19.48 -0.56
CA ARG A 52 -7.57 20.79 -1.21
C ARG A 52 -8.89 21.56 -1.15
N LEU A 53 -10.02 20.91 -1.44
CA LEU A 53 -11.34 21.55 -1.35
C LEU A 53 -11.64 22.01 0.08
N LEU A 54 -11.25 21.23 1.09
CA LEU A 54 -11.36 21.64 2.50
C LEU A 54 -10.56 22.91 2.80
N GLN A 55 -9.34 23.01 2.30
CA GLN A 55 -8.52 24.23 2.47
C GLN A 55 -9.19 25.44 1.80
N GLU A 56 -9.70 25.28 0.59
CA GLU A 56 -10.43 26.34 -0.13
C GLU A 56 -11.69 26.78 0.63
N LYS A 57 -12.47 25.83 1.17
CA LYS A 57 -13.64 26.11 2.01
C LYS A 57 -13.26 26.77 3.34
N GLN A 58 -12.16 26.38 3.96
CA GLN A 58 -11.68 27.02 5.18
C GLN A 58 -11.27 28.47 4.94
N GLN A 59 -10.63 28.78 3.81
CA GLN A 59 -10.33 30.15 3.42
C GLN A 59 -11.61 30.96 3.15
N ALA A 60 -12.59 30.37 2.47
CA ALA A 60 -13.88 31.02 2.25
C ALA A 60 -14.60 31.30 3.58
N PHE A 61 -14.62 30.33 4.50
CA PHE A 61 -15.18 30.47 5.83
C PHE A 61 -14.54 31.64 6.60
N ASN A 62 -13.21 31.74 6.61
CA ASN A 62 -12.51 32.84 7.27
C ASN A 62 -12.91 34.21 6.68
N LYS A 63 -12.96 34.33 5.34
CA LYS A 63 -13.40 35.56 4.66
C LYS A 63 -14.85 35.93 5.00
N TRP A 64 -15.74 34.95 5.08
CA TRP A 64 -17.14 35.18 5.44
C TRP A 64 -17.32 35.53 6.92
N ASN A 65 -16.48 35.00 7.81
CA ASN A 65 -16.42 35.45 9.21
C ASN A 65 -15.99 36.91 9.33
N GLU A 66 -15.01 37.36 8.56
CA GLU A 66 -14.63 38.78 8.51
C GLU A 66 -15.80 39.66 8.02
N ARG A 67 -16.54 39.17 7.01
CA ARG A 67 -17.75 39.84 6.53
C ARG A 67 -18.86 39.89 7.58
N LEU A 68 -19.01 38.83 8.38
CA LEU A 68 -19.96 38.81 9.49
C LEU A 68 -19.60 39.87 10.52
N ALA A 69 -18.34 39.92 10.94
CA ALA A 69 -17.87 40.93 11.88
C ALA A 69 -18.11 42.36 11.35
N TYR A 70 -17.88 42.60 10.05
CA TYR A 70 -18.20 43.88 9.42
C TYR A 70 -19.70 44.19 9.41
N ALA A 71 -20.54 43.21 9.03
CA ALA A 71 -21.99 43.36 8.99
C ALA A 71 -22.59 43.59 10.39
N GLU A 72 -22.05 42.95 11.43
CA GLU A 72 -22.48 43.16 12.81
C GLU A 72 -22.14 44.56 13.33
N GLN A 73 -21.06 45.16 12.85
CA GLN A 73 -20.65 46.51 13.23
C GLN A 73 -21.36 47.63 12.46
N ARG A 74 -21.62 47.42 11.16
CA ARG A 74 -22.02 48.49 10.23
C ARG A 74 -23.19 48.15 9.31
N GLY A 75 -23.63 46.90 9.31
CA GLY A 75 -24.66 46.41 8.40
C GLY A 75 -26.07 46.56 8.96
N THR A 76 -27.05 46.31 8.10
CA THR A 76 -28.45 46.16 8.53
C THR A 76 -28.69 44.75 9.08
N PRO A 77 -29.73 44.53 9.92
CA PRO A 77 -30.08 43.20 10.41
C PRO A 77 -30.28 42.17 9.29
N GLU A 78 -30.84 42.57 8.15
CA GLU A 78 -31.03 41.69 7.00
C GLU A 78 -29.70 41.28 6.35
N GLN A 79 -28.70 42.16 6.35
CA GLN A 79 -27.36 41.84 5.84
C GLN A 79 -26.64 40.87 6.76
N VAL A 80 -26.74 41.06 8.08
CA VAL A 80 -26.19 40.13 9.08
C VAL A 80 -26.82 38.74 8.90
N GLU A 81 -28.14 38.68 8.75
CA GLU A 81 -28.84 37.40 8.59
C GLU A 81 -28.43 36.68 7.30
N ARG A 82 -28.32 37.39 6.17
CA ARG A 82 -27.81 36.81 4.91
C ARG A 82 -26.40 36.24 5.07
N VAL A 83 -25.50 36.98 5.72
CA VAL A 83 -24.13 36.51 5.95
C VAL A 83 -24.10 35.26 6.85
N LYS A 84 -24.96 35.21 7.88
CA LYS A 84 -25.10 34.02 8.73
C LYS A 84 -25.60 32.81 7.96
N GLN A 85 -26.57 32.99 7.06
CA GLN A 85 -27.08 31.90 6.22
C GLN A 85 -26.00 31.32 5.31
N GLU A 86 -25.20 32.17 4.68
CA GLU A 86 -24.05 31.75 3.86
C GLU A 86 -22.98 31.03 4.69
N LEU A 87 -22.67 31.52 5.90
CA LEU A 87 -21.77 30.82 6.83
C LEU A 87 -22.30 29.45 7.23
N HIS A 88 -23.59 29.32 7.51
CA HIS A 88 -24.22 28.04 7.83
C HIS A 88 -24.19 27.06 6.65
N ALA A 89 -24.29 27.54 5.40
CA ALA A 89 -24.11 26.71 4.22
C ALA A 89 -22.66 26.22 4.11
N LEU A 90 -21.68 27.11 4.28
CA LEU A 90 -20.25 26.77 4.25
C LEU A 90 -19.85 25.78 5.35
N ILE A 91 -20.39 25.93 6.56
CA ILE A 91 -20.14 24.97 7.67
C ILE A 91 -20.63 23.59 7.28
N ARG A 92 -21.86 23.47 6.75
CA ARG A 92 -22.43 22.19 6.32
C ARG A 92 -21.59 21.51 5.24
N GLU A 93 -21.19 22.27 4.22
CA GLU A 93 -20.33 21.76 3.15
C GLU A 93 -18.95 21.32 3.68
N ARG A 94 -18.35 22.11 4.57
CA ARG A 94 -17.08 21.75 5.21
C ARG A 94 -17.21 20.46 6.01
N ASP A 95 -18.24 20.33 6.83
CA ASP A 95 -18.44 19.16 7.68
C ASP A 95 -18.69 17.90 6.84
N GLN A 96 -19.41 18.02 5.72
CA GLN A 96 -19.57 16.95 4.74
C GLN A 96 -18.21 16.54 4.13
N LEU A 97 -17.39 17.50 3.71
CA LEU A 97 -16.06 17.23 3.14
C LEU A 97 -15.10 16.63 4.18
N ILE A 98 -15.21 16.99 5.47
CA ILE A 98 -14.44 16.37 6.55
C ILE A 98 -14.82 14.89 6.68
N ALA A 99 -16.12 14.59 6.72
CA ALA A 99 -16.61 13.22 6.80
C ALA A 99 -16.17 12.38 5.58
N GLU A 100 -16.22 12.96 4.38
CA GLU A 100 -15.75 12.31 3.16
C GLU A 100 -14.23 12.04 3.20
N ARG A 101 -13.44 13.03 3.64
CA ARG A 101 -11.98 12.87 3.80
C ARG A 101 -11.65 11.78 4.81
N ASP A 102 -12.33 11.75 5.96
CA ASP A 102 -12.12 10.71 6.97
C ASP A 102 -12.50 9.31 6.45
N ALA A 103 -13.57 9.20 5.67
CA ALA A 103 -13.95 7.95 5.02
C ALA A 103 -12.91 7.49 3.99
N LEU A 104 -12.44 8.40 3.12
CA LEU A 104 -11.37 8.13 2.16
C LEU A 104 -10.07 7.75 2.86
N HIS A 105 -9.73 8.42 3.96
CA HIS A 105 -8.52 8.14 4.74
C HIS A 105 -8.54 6.72 5.30
N ARG A 106 -9.65 6.30 5.94
CA ARG A 106 -9.82 4.94 6.44
C ARG A 106 -9.69 3.91 5.31
N LYS A 107 -10.36 4.14 4.18
CA LYS A 107 -10.26 3.27 2.99
C LYS A 107 -8.82 3.19 2.48
N ASN A 108 -8.10 4.32 2.42
CA ASN A 108 -6.71 4.35 1.98
C ASN A 108 -5.75 3.60 2.91
N ILE A 109 -5.97 3.59 4.22
CA ILE A 109 -5.18 2.76 5.16
C ILE A 109 -5.33 1.29 4.78
N ILE A 110 -6.57 0.80 4.69
CA ILE A 110 -6.88 -0.60 4.36
C ILE A 110 -6.31 -0.97 2.99
N LEU A 111 -6.51 -0.12 1.98
CA LEU A 111 -6.03 -0.35 0.62
C LEU A 111 -4.49 -0.40 0.53
N LYS A 112 -3.79 0.44 1.30
CA LYS A 112 -2.31 0.40 1.36
C LYS A 112 -1.82 -0.91 1.99
N GLU A 113 -2.44 -1.35 3.08
CA GLU A 113 -2.09 -2.61 3.74
C GLU A 113 -2.31 -3.80 2.79
N LYS A 114 -3.46 -3.86 2.13
CA LYS A 114 -3.78 -4.90 1.14
C LYS A 114 -2.81 -4.87 -0.06
N LEU A 115 -2.44 -3.69 -0.55
CA LEU A 115 -1.47 -3.54 -1.64
C LEU A 115 -0.08 -4.04 -1.23
N GLN A 116 0.35 -3.77 0.01
CA GLN A 116 1.63 -4.26 0.54
C GLN A 116 1.65 -5.78 0.68
N LEU A 117 0.54 -6.39 1.11
CA LEU A 117 0.43 -7.85 1.16
C LEU A 117 0.55 -8.46 -0.25
N LYS A 118 -0.17 -7.92 -1.23
CA LYS A 118 -0.05 -8.35 -2.63
C LYS A 118 1.36 -8.19 -3.19
N ALA A 119 2.08 -7.13 -2.85
CA ALA A 119 3.47 -6.95 -3.27
C ALA A 119 4.36 -8.10 -2.78
N LYS A 120 4.23 -8.48 -1.50
CA LYS A 120 4.97 -9.59 -0.90
C LYS A 120 4.64 -10.94 -1.54
N GLU A 121 3.38 -11.18 -1.90
CA GLU A 121 2.96 -12.40 -2.60
C GLU A 121 3.60 -12.51 -3.98
N VAL A 122 3.65 -11.41 -4.74
CA VAL A 122 4.31 -11.37 -6.05
C VAL A 122 5.81 -11.64 -5.91
N GLU A 123 6.48 -11.06 -4.91
CA GLU A 123 7.90 -11.28 -4.64
C GLU A 123 8.20 -12.73 -4.23
N ALA A 124 7.38 -13.31 -3.33
CA ALA A 124 7.51 -14.70 -2.93
C ALA A 124 7.31 -15.67 -4.11
N SER A 125 6.33 -15.40 -4.97
CA SER A 125 6.10 -16.18 -6.18
C SER A 125 7.26 -16.06 -7.18
N ALA A 126 7.86 -14.88 -7.31
CA ALA A 126 9.01 -14.68 -8.19
C ALA A 126 10.27 -15.39 -7.65
N GLY A 127 10.49 -15.33 -6.34
CA GLY A 127 11.58 -16.05 -5.65
C GLY A 127 11.46 -17.55 -5.81
N ALA A 128 10.28 -18.13 -5.54
CA ALA A 128 10.02 -19.56 -5.72
C ALA A 128 10.23 -20.01 -7.18
N ARG A 129 9.95 -19.14 -8.16
CA ARG A 129 10.21 -19.43 -9.57
C ARG A 129 11.70 -19.41 -9.90
N ALA A 130 12.45 -18.46 -9.35
CA ALA A 130 13.89 -18.37 -9.52
C ALA A 130 14.61 -19.59 -8.91
N GLU A 131 14.19 -20.03 -7.72
CA GLU A 131 14.73 -21.24 -7.09
C GLU A 131 14.51 -22.49 -7.94
N ARG A 132 13.30 -22.67 -8.49
CA ARG A 132 13.04 -23.79 -9.42
C ARG A 132 13.93 -23.75 -10.65
N LEU A 133 14.13 -22.56 -11.25
CA LEU A 133 15.02 -22.41 -12.41
C LEU A 133 16.48 -22.73 -12.06
N LEU A 134 16.94 -22.39 -10.85
CA LEU A 134 18.27 -22.76 -10.39
C LEU A 134 18.39 -24.27 -10.19
N THR A 135 17.38 -24.92 -9.58
CA THR A 135 17.33 -26.38 -9.45
C THR A 135 17.33 -27.08 -10.81
N ASP A 136 16.55 -26.59 -11.78
CA ASP A 136 16.52 -27.14 -13.14
C ASP A 136 17.89 -26.98 -13.83
N PHE A 137 18.59 -25.87 -13.58
CA PHE A 137 19.93 -25.63 -14.11
C PHE A 137 20.98 -26.54 -13.48
N GLU A 138 20.94 -26.75 -12.16
CA GLU A 138 21.82 -27.68 -11.45
C GLU A 138 21.66 -29.12 -11.97
N GLN A 139 20.43 -29.55 -12.27
CA GLN A 139 20.18 -30.86 -12.85
C GLN A 139 20.79 -31.02 -14.24
N LEU A 140 20.70 -29.99 -15.10
CA LEU A 140 21.29 -30.02 -16.44
C LEU A 140 22.83 -30.10 -16.39
N VAL A 141 23.47 -29.28 -15.55
CA VAL A 141 24.93 -29.27 -15.40
C VAL A 141 25.46 -30.62 -14.89
N ASN A 142 24.77 -31.22 -13.92
CA ASN A 142 25.18 -32.52 -13.36
C ASN A 142 25.03 -33.68 -14.37
N VAL A 143 24.02 -33.63 -15.23
CA VAL A 143 23.82 -34.65 -16.29
C VAL A 143 24.93 -34.56 -17.35
N ASP A 144 25.33 -33.35 -17.72
CA ASP A 144 26.39 -33.16 -18.72
C ASP A 144 27.78 -33.47 -18.16
N GLU A 145 28.04 -33.16 -16.88
CA GLU A 145 29.29 -33.55 -16.22
C GLU A 145 29.43 -35.08 -16.12
N TYR A 146 28.35 -35.79 -15.78
CA TYR A 146 28.35 -37.26 -15.74
C TYR A 146 28.65 -37.87 -17.12
N LYS A 147 27.99 -37.37 -18.17
CA LYS A 147 28.22 -37.84 -19.55
C LYS A 147 29.63 -37.53 -20.04
N LEU A 148 30.17 -36.36 -19.67
CA LEU A 148 31.53 -35.97 -20.04
C LEU A 148 32.57 -36.87 -19.36
N GLN A 149 32.39 -37.17 -18.07
CA GLN A 149 33.25 -38.11 -17.33
C GLN A 149 33.16 -39.54 -17.86
N GLU A 150 31.99 -39.97 -18.33
CA GLU A 150 31.83 -41.28 -18.95
C GLU A 150 32.54 -41.34 -20.32
N ALA A 151 32.41 -40.28 -21.13
CA ALA A 151 33.10 -40.18 -22.42
C ALA A 151 34.62 -40.17 -22.27
N THR A 152 35.18 -39.46 -21.28
CA THR A 152 36.63 -39.46 -21.03
C THR A 152 37.13 -40.81 -20.56
N LYS A 153 36.41 -41.49 -19.66
CA LYS A 153 36.76 -42.85 -19.22
C LYS A 153 36.73 -43.86 -20.36
N ASN A 154 35.75 -43.77 -21.26
CA ASN A 154 35.67 -44.64 -22.43
C ASN A 154 36.84 -44.38 -23.39
N GLN A 155 37.20 -43.12 -23.61
CA GLN A 155 38.34 -42.77 -24.44
C GLN A 155 39.68 -43.24 -23.84
N GLU A 156 39.88 -43.10 -22.53
CA GLU A 156 41.06 -43.64 -21.84
C GLU A 156 41.14 -45.17 -21.95
N ALA A 157 40.01 -45.86 -21.82
CA ALA A 157 39.93 -47.31 -22.00
C ALA A 157 40.26 -47.76 -23.44
N GLU A 158 39.81 -46.99 -24.44
CA GLU A 158 40.14 -47.23 -25.85
C GLU A 158 41.62 -47.00 -26.14
N ASP A 159 42.22 -45.94 -25.57
CA ASP A 159 43.65 -45.64 -25.69
C ASP A 159 44.54 -46.70 -25.02
N GLU A 160 44.14 -47.21 -23.85
CA GLU A 160 44.79 -48.34 -23.17
C GLU A 160 44.72 -49.62 -24.03
N LEU A 161 43.55 -49.92 -24.60
CA LEU A 161 43.36 -51.05 -25.52
C LEU A 161 44.24 -50.93 -26.77
N ALA A 162 44.33 -49.73 -27.35
CA ALA A 162 45.19 -49.46 -28.49
C ALA A 162 46.67 -49.66 -28.15
N LYS A 163 47.13 -49.18 -26.98
CA LYS A 163 48.50 -49.39 -26.49
C LYS A 163 48.81 -50.88 -26.24
N LEU A 164 47.88 -51.64 -25.67
CA LEU A 164 48.05 -53.08 -25.45
C LEU A 164 48.10 -53.85 -26.78
N LYS A 165 47.23 -53.52 -27.74
CA LYS A 165 47.28 -54.10 -29.10
C LYS A 165 48.59 -53.79 -29.82
N ALA A 166 49.09 -52.56 -29.70
CA ALA A 166 50.38 -52.17 -30.28
C ALA A 166 51.56 -52.96 -29.64
N LYS A 167 51.51 -53.20 -28.33
CA LYS A 167 52.50 -54.04 -27.63
C LYS A 167 52.42 -55.52 -27.99
N LEU A 168 51.24 -56.05 -28.31
CA LEU A 168 51.04 -57.44 -28.75
C LEU A 168 51.42 -57.68 -30.22
N ASN A 169 51.38 -56.65 -31.06
CA ASN A 169 51.72 -56.73 -32.48
C ASN A 169 53.20 -56.42 -32.78
N HIS A 170 54.02 -56.15 -31.77
CA HIS A 170 55.47 -56.11 -31.90
C HIS A 170 56.07 -57.41 -31.34
N PRO A 171 56.58 -58.33 -32.19
CA PRO A 171 57.44 -59.44 -31.74
C PRO A 171 58.80 -58.95 -31.23
#